data_AF-A0A1C5BXN4-F1
#
_entry.id   AF-A0A1C5BXN4-F1
#
_cell.length_a   1.000
_cell.length_b   1.000
_cell.length_c   1.000
_cell.angle_alpha   90.00
_cell.angle_beta   90.00
_cell.angle_gamma   90.00
#
_symmetry.space_group_name_H-M   'P 1'
#
loop_
_entity.id
_entity.type
_entity.pdbx_description
1 polymer ?
#
loop_
_entity_poly.entity_id
_entity_poly.type
_entity_poly.pdbx_seq_one_letter_code
_entity_poly.pdbx_strand_id
1 'polypeptide(L)'
;MRSFWKELPILVIIALALALLIKTFLVQAFSIPSDSMQNTLQRGDRVLVDKLTPWFGSEPERGEVVVFHDPGGWLGETQTKSSGPIAEGIQKALSFIGLMPSAEEKDLIKRVIAVGGDTVSCKRGGKVVVNGKPLDEPYIFPGNTPCDEKPFGPIKVPEGRIWVMGDHRQDSLDSRYHQNLHDGTVSVDDVVGRAIVVAWPIDRWSTLSVPSTFDQPGLSAAAAVAPSAVGLAGAVPIVLWRRRRLIAKVREEAEARTGAEARSGA
;
A
#
# COMPACT_ATOMS: atom_id res chain seq x y z
N MET A 1 -30.40 22.63 38.73
CA MET A 1 -29.45 23.56 38.08
C MET A 1 -27.98 23.44 38.54
N ARG A 2 -27.65 22.91 39.72
CA ARG A 2 -26.24 22.80 40.20
C ARG A 2 -25.37 21.72 39.51
N SER A 3 -25.97 20.71 38.85
CA SER A 3 -25.22 19.66 38.13
C SER A 3 -24.69 20.12 36.78
N PHE A 4 -25.48 20.90 36.04
CA PHE A 4 -25.16 21.33 34.68
C PHE A 4 -23.83 22.08 34.58
N TRP A 5 -23.54 22.98 35.53
CA TRP A 5 -22.29 23.75 35.56
C TRP A 5 -21.06 22.96 36.02
N LYS A 6 -21.25 21.78 36.63
CA LYS A 6 -20.16 20.84 36.99
C LYS A 6 -19.94 19.78 35.92
N GLU A 7 -20.98 19.36 35.23
CA GLU A 7 -20.92 18.39 34.13
C GLU A 7 -20.47 19.03 32.81
N LEU A 8 -20.80 20.30 32.57
CA LEU A 8 -20.39 21.03 31.35
C LEU A 8 -18.85 21.06 31.18
N PRO A 9 -18.03 21.42 32.19
CA PRO A 9 -16.57 21.38 32.06
C PRO A 9 -16.04 19.96 31.78
N ILE A 10 -16.61 18.93 32.40
CA ILE A 10 -16.20 17.53 32.20
C ILE A 10 -16.52 17.09 30.77
N LEU A 11 -17.72 17.39 30.27
CA LEU A 11 -18.09 17.10 28.88
C LEU A 11 -17.22 17.85 27.88
N VAL A 12 -16.89 19.11 28.16
CA VAL A 12 -15.97 19.90 27.33
C VAL A 12 -14.57 19.29 27.34
N ILE A 13 -14.04 18.87 28.50
CA ILE A 13 -12.74 18.20 28.58
C ILE A 13 -12.75 16.88 27.83
N ILE A 14 -13.79 16.06 27.98
CA ILE A 14 -13.92 14.78 27.25
C ILE A 14 -14.00 15.04 25.75
N ALA A 15 -14.82 16.01 25.30
CA ALA A 15 -14.92 16.37 23.90
C ALA A 15 -13.59 16.88 23.33
N LEU A 16 -12.86 17.71 24.08
CA LEU A 16 -11.53 18.19 23.69
C LEU A 16 -10.50 17.06 23.67
N ALA A 17 -10.53 16.14 24.65
CA ALA A 17 -9.65 14.98 24.70
C ALA A 17 -9.94 14.00 23.55
N LEU A 18 -11.20 13.74 23.24
CA LEU A 18 -11.62 12.92 22.09
C LEU A 18 -11.23 13.61 20.78
N ALA A 19 -11.47 14.91 20.64
CA ALA A 19 -11.08 15.65 19.45
C ALA A 19 -9.55 15.67 19.27
N LEU A 20 -8.80 15.79 20.37
CA LEU A 20 -7.34 15.68 20.37
C LEU A 20 -6.91 14.28 19.94
N LEU A 21 -7.44 13.23 20.56
CA LEU A 21 -7.13 11.83 20.24
C LEU A 21 -7.46 11.50 18.77
N ILE A 22 -8.62 11.95 18.29
CA ILE A 22 -9.04 11.78 16.90
C ILE A 22 -8.06 12.49 15.95
N LYS A 23 -7.68 13.73 16.26
CA LYS A 23 -6.74 14.51 15.44
C LYS A 23 -5.32 14.00 15.51
N THR A 24 -4.85 13.51 16.66
CA THR A 24 -3.48 13.04 16.82
C THR A 24 -3.27 11.68 16.17
N PHE A 25 -4.31 10.84 16.08
CA PHE A 25 -4.15 9.44 15.65
C PHE A 25 -4.85 9.06 14.35
N LEU A 26 -5.91 9.74 13.89
CA LEU A 26 -6.71 9.24 12.76
C LEU A 26 -6.40 9.93 11.41
N VAL A 27 -6.30 11.26 11.37
CA VAL A 27 -6.25 12.00 10.08
C VAL A 27 -5.32 13.20 10.14
N GLN A 28 -4.33 13.25 9.24
CA GLN A 28 -3.49 14.44 9.03
C GLN A 28 -3.78 15.06 7.66
N ALA A 29 -3.83 16.40 7.61
CA ALA A 29 -3.97 17.14 6.36
C ALA A 29 -2.59 17.54 5.82
N PHE A 30 -2.29 17.20 4.57
CA PHE A 30 -1.07 17.60 3.87
C PHE A 30 -1.38 18.56 2.73
N SER A 31 -0.56 19.59 2.56
CA SER A 31 -0.67 20.50 1.41
C SER A 31 0.20 19.99 0.25
N ILE A 32 -0.29 20.09 -0.98
CA ILE A 32 0.42 19.65 -2.19
C ILE A 32 1.21 20.83 -2.79
N PRO A 33 2.56 20.84 -2.69
CA PRO A 33 3.36 21.99 -3.15
C PRO A 33 3.85 21.85 -4.59
N SER A 34 3.70 20.67 -5.23
CA SER A 34 4.31 20.33 -6.52
C SER A 34 3.30 19.80 -7.53
N ASP A 35 3.75 19.74 -8.79
CA ASP A 35 2.95 19.33 -9.94
C ASP A 35 3.12 17.84 -10.31
N SER A 36 3.98 17.11 -9.58
CA SER A 36 4.33 15.73 -9.91
C SER A 36 3.19 14.72 -9.85
N MET A 37 2.05 15.11 -9.25
CA MET A 37 0.83 14.32 -9.17
C MET A 37 -0.35 14.94 -9.93
N GLN A 38 -0.11 15.93 -10.81
CA GLN A 38 -1.15 16.58 -11.62
C GLN A 38 -2.00 15.56 -12.39
N ASN A 39 -3.24 15.97 -12.70
CA ASN A 39 -4.39 15.14 -13.09
C ASN A 39 -5.08 14.44 -11.91
N THR A 40 -4.33 13.96 -10.92
CA THR A 40 -4.89 13.41 -9.67
C THR A 40 -4.93 14.45 -8.55
N LEU A 41 -3.82 15.16 -8.34
CA LEU A 41 -3.64 16.20 -7.31
C LEU A 41 -3.06 17.45 -7.95
N GLN A 42 -3.65 18.61 -7.67
CA GLN A 42 -3.11 19.88 -8.14
C GLN A 42 -2.34 20.59 -7.03
N ARG A 43 -1.43 21.46 -7.44
CA ARG A 43 -0.75 22.37 -6.52
C ARG A 43 -1.77 23.19 -5.72
N GLY A 44 -1.58 23.24 -4.41
CA GLY A 44 -2.47 23.93 -3.46
C GLY A 44 -3.57 23.05 -2.87
N ASP A 45 -3.72 21.81 -3.33
CA ASP A 45 -4.62 20.85 -2.70
C ASP A 45 -4.26 20.59 -1.24
N ARG A 46 -5.28 20.27 -0.44
CA ARG A 46 -5.09 19.67 0.87
C ARG A 46 -5.68 18.28 0.88
N VAL A 47 -4.84 17.28 1.09
CA VAL A 47 -5.25 15.87 1.15
C VAL A 47 -5.33 15.40 2.58
N LEU A 48 -6.34 14.60 2.89
CA LEU A 48 -6.46 13.88 4.15
C LEU A 48 -5.77 12.53 4.02
N VAL A 49 -4.86 12.27 4.95
CA VAL A 49 -4.07 11.05 5.03
C VAL A 49 -4.55 10.23 6.22
N ASP A 50 -4.91 8.99 5.94
CA ASP A 50 -5.21 7.98 6.94
C ASP A 50 -3.90 7.43 7.52
N LYS A 51 -3.70 7.70 8.81
CA LYS A 51 -2.52 7.26 9.59
C LYS A 51 -2.77 5.97 10.37
N LEU A 52 -3.98 5.44 10.34
CA LEU A 52 -4.35 4.25 11.12
C LEU A 52 -3.90 2.97 10.42
N THR A 53 -3.95 2.95 9.10
CA THR A 53 -3.63 1.79 8.26
C THR A 53 -2.29 1.16 8.65
N PRO A 54 -1.16 1.90 8.74
CA PRO A 54 0.12 1.32 9.16
C PRO A 54 0.11 0.83 10.62
N TRP A 55 -0.63 1.50 11.52
CA TRP A 55 -0.69 1.15 12.94
C TRP A 55 -1.39 -0.18 13.23
N PHE A 56 -2.25 -0.64 12.32
CA PHE A 56 -2.89 -1.95 12.37
C PHE A 56 -2.16 -3.01 11.53
N GLY A 57 -0.97 -2.70 11.00
CA GLY A 57 -0.16 -3.60 10.20
C GLY A 57 -0.63 -3.75 8.75
N SER A 58 -1.48 -2.83 8.27
CA SER A 58 -1.86 -2.80 6.86
C SER A 58 -0.77 -2.10 6.05
N GLU A 59 -0.19 -2.84 5.11
CA GLU A 59 0.84 -2.32 4.20
C GLU A 59 0.21 -1.56 3.02
N PRO A 60 0.93 -0.62 2.40
CA PRO A 60 0.48 0.05 1.19
C PRO A 60 0.20 -0.93 0.05
N GLU A 61 -0.93 -0.72 -0.63
CA GLU A 61 -1.34 -1.55 -1.75
C GLU A 61 -1.07 -0.87 -3.10
N ARG A 62 -1.07 -1.66 -4.18
CA ARG A 62 -0.88 -1.14 -5.54
C ARG A 62 -2.00 -0.16 -5.88
N GLY A 63 -1.62 0.94 -6.52
CA GLY A 63 -2.49 2.00 -6.97
C GLY A 63 -2.91 2.99 -5.90
N GLU A 64 -2.59 2.76 -4.63
CA GLU A 64 -2.81 3.74 -3.56
C GLU A 64 -1.90 4.96 -3.73
N VAL A 65 -2.37 6.13 -3.30
CA VAL A 65 -1.56 7.33 -3.19
C VAL A 65 -1.09 7.44 -1.75
N VAL A 66 0.23 7.49 -1.55
CA VAL A 66 0.84 7.48 -0.22
C VAL A 66 1.70 8.70 0.00
N VAL A 67 1.72 9.16 1.25
CA VAL A 67 2.69 10.12 1.76
C VAL A 67 3.79 9.35 2.48
N PHE A 68 5.05 9.66 2.20
CA PHE A 68 6.21 9.02 2.82
C PHE A 68 7.33 10.03 3.06
N HIS A 69 8.13 9.78 4.09
CA HIS A 69 9.33 10.56 4.37
C HIS A 69 10.39 10.32 3.29
N ASP A 70 11.16 11.35 2.92
CA ASP A 70 12.28 11.22 1.99
C ASP A 70 13.22 10.08 2.44
N PRO A 71 13.39 9.01 1.64
CA PRO A 71 14.23 7.85 1.98
C PRO A 71 15.74 8.17 1.92
N GLY A 72 16.09 9.45 1.86
CA GLY A 72 17.44 9.96 1.92
C GLY A 72 17.91 10.44 0.55
N GLY A 73 17.73 11.73 0.28
CA GLY A 73 18.36 12.42 -0.84
C GLY A 73 17.51 12.55 -2.10
N TRP A 74 16.20 12.26 -2.04
CA TRP A 74 15.30 12.50 -3.18
C TRP A 74 14.97 13.98 -3.34
N LEU A 75 14.88 14.73 -2.24
CA LEU A 75 14.53 16.16 -2.25
C LEU A 75 15.76 17.10 -2.23
N GLY A 76 16.98 16.55 -2.21
CA GLY A 76 18.21 17.33 -2.02
C GLY A 76 18.29 18.05 -0.66
N GLU A 77 19.36 18.83 -0.44
CA GLU A 77 19.48 19.68 0.76
C GLU A 77 18.52 20.89 0.64
N THR A 78 17.30 20.74 1.11
CA THR A 78 16.35 21.84 1.22
C THR A 78 16.72 22.73 2.41
N GLN A 79 17.14 23.97 2.13
CA GLN A 79 17.42 24.97 3.15
C GLN A 79 16.10 25.41 3.81
N THR A 80 15.84 24.93 5.03
CA THR A 80 14.76 25.47 5.86
C THR A 80 15.14 26.89 6.26
N LYS A 81 14.40 27.88 5.73
CA LYS A 81 14.56 29.28 6.16
C LYS A 81 14.09 29.39 7.60
N SER A 82 15.04 29.45 8.54
CA SER A 82 14.77 29.72 9.96
C SER A 82 14.00 31.03 10.09
N SER A 83 12.75 30.93 10.54
CA SER A 83 11.96 32.08 11.00
C SER A 83 12.14 32.18 12.52
N GLY A 84 12.20 33.40 13.08
CA GLY A 84 12.50 33.60 14.50
C GLY A 84 11.52 32.88 15.47
N PRO A 85 11.85 32.75 16.76
CA PRO A 85 11.20 31.81 17.70
C PRO A 85 9.67 31.97 17.84
N ILE A 86 9.17 33.21 17.72
CA ILE A 86 7.74 33.51 17.82
C ILE A 86 6.99 33.07 16.55
N ALA A 87 7.59 33.30 15.37
CA ALA A 87 7.02 32.88 14.10
C ALA A 87 6.99 31.35 13.99
N GLU A 88 8.04 30.68 14.48
CA GLU A 88 8.11 29.22 14.56
C GLU A 88 7.01 28.66 15.47
N GLY A 89 6.78 29.26 16.64
CA GLY A 89 5.71 28.84 17.56
C GLY A 89 4.30 28.97 16.96
N ILE A 90 4.02 30.09 16.29
CA ILE A 90 2.74 30.31 15.59
C ILE A 90 2.60 29.34 14.41
N GLN A 91 3.67 29.14 13.64
CA GLN A 91 3.65 28.19 12.54
C GLN A 91 3.42 26.77 13.02
N LYS A 92 4.10 26.34 14.07
CA LYS A 92 3.91 25.03 14.69
C LYS A 92 2.49 24.84 15.21
N ALA A 93 1.90 25.88 15.81
CA ALA A 93 0.51 25.84 16.25
C ALA A 93 -0.47 25.74 15.07
N LEU A 94 -0.27 26.51 14.00
CA LEU A 94 -1.11 26.46 12.80
C LEU A 94 -0.93 25.15 12.01
N SER A 95 0.29 24.60 11.94
CA SER A 95 0.59 23.29 11.37
C SER A 95 -0.03 22.17 12.19
N PHE A 96 0.03 22.27 13.53
CA PHE A 96 -0.67 21.35 14.44
C PHE A 96 -2.19 21.37 14.23
N ILE A 97 -2.77 22.52 13.87
CA ILE A 97 -4.20 22.65 13.55
C ILE A 97 -4.49 22.28 12.06
N GLY A 98 -3.46 21.99 11.25
CA GLY A 98 -3.59 21.64 9.83
C GLY A 98 -3.90 22.83 8.92
N LEU A 99 -3.68 24.06 9.40
CA LEU A 99 -3.95 25.30 8.69
C LEU A 99 -2.76 25.78 7.84
N MET A 100 -1.54 25.35 8.17
CA MET A 100 -0.31 25.69 7.44
C MET A 100 0.60 24.48 7.21
N PRO A 101 1.35 24.44 6.09
CA PRO A 101 2.35 23.41 5.85
C PRO A 101 3.41 23.41 6.97
N SER A 102 3.76 22.23 7.46
CA SER A 102 4.91 22.00 8.33
C SER A 102 6.17 22.41 7.57
N ALA A 103 6.93 23.38 8.11
CA ALA A 103 8.13 23.91 7.46
C ALA A 103 9.31 22.92 7.41
N GLU A 104 9.18 21.75 8.02
CA GLU A 104 10.30 20.81 8.26
C GLU A 104 10.09 19.42 7.66
N GLU A 105 8.91 19.11 7.11
CA GLU A 105 8.63 17.75 6.65
C GLU A 105 9.07 17.56 5.20
N LYS A 106 10.14 16.77 5.02
CA LYS A 106 10.64 16.26 3.75
C LYS A 106 9.75 15.14 3.22
N ASP A 107 8.44 15.41 3.15
CA ASP A 107 7.45 14.42 2.80
C ASP A 107 7.16 14.47 1.30
N LEU A 108 7.08 13.30 0.68
CA LEU A 108 6.71 13.14 -0.72
C LEU A 108 5.37 12.43 -0.80
N ILE A 109 4.63 12.73 -1.87
CA ILE A 109 3.38 12.07 -2.20
C ILE A 109 3.46 11.50 -3.61
N LYS A 110 3.22 10.19 -3.73
CA LYS A 110 3.31 9.44 -4.99
C LYS A 110 2.29 8.29 -5.00
N ARG A 111 2.08 7.70 -6.18
CA ARG A 111 1.28 6.49 -6.33
C ARG A 111 2.14 5.24 -6.21
N VAL A 112 1.70 4.28 -5.42
CA VAL A 112 2.28 2.93 -5.35
C VAL A 112 1.98 2.21 -6.66
N ILE A 113 3.00 1.77 -7.38
CA ILE A 113 2.82 1.03 -8.64
C ILE A 113 3.10 -0.46 -8.43
N ALA A 114 4.05 -0.80 -7.57
CA ALA A 114 4.39 -2.16 -7.20
C ALA A 114 4.77 -2.24 -5.71
N VAL A 115 4.50 -3.40 -5.10
CA VAL A 115 4.74 -3.70 -3.68
C VAL A 115 5.72 -4.87 -3.56
N GLY A 116 6.09 -5.22 -2.32
CA GLY A 116 6.97 -6.36 -2.03
C GLY A 116 6.62 -7.61 -2.84
N GLY A 117 7.65 -8.22 -3.42
CA GLY A 117 7.51 -9.42 -4.26
C GLY A 117 7.12 -9.15 -5.71
N ASP A 118 6.76 -7.93 -6.10
CA ASP A 118 6.48 -7.61 -7.51
C ASP A 118 7.73 -7.48 -8.35
N THR A 119 7.59 -7.69 -9.66
CA THR A 119 8.56 -7.28 -10.66
C THR A 119 7.98 -6.19 -11.54
N VAL A 120 8.63 -5.04 -11.63
CA VAL A 120 8.17 -3.87 -12.36
C VAL A 120 9.18 -3.47 -13.45
N SER A 121 8.67 -3.07 -14.62
CA SER A 121 9.50 -2.68 -15.77
C SER A 121 8.77 -1.72 -16.70
N CYS A 122 9.52 -0.96 -17.49
CA CYS A 122 8.96 0.02 -18.43
C CYS A 122 9.94 0.18 -19.58
N LYS A 123 9.53 -0.20 -20.80
CA LYS A 123 10.34 -0.01 -22.01
C LYS A 123 9.93 1.29 -22.68
N ARG A 124 10.88 1.99 -23.32
CA ARG A 124 10.60 3.19 -24.11
C ARG A 124 9.51 2.92 -25.14
N GLY A 125 8.55 3.83 -25.27
CA GLY A 125 7.34 3.71 -26.09
C GLY A 125 6.27 2.77 -25.53
N GLY A 126 6.52 2.17 -24.36
CA GLY A 126 5.67 1.15 -23.76
C GLY A 126 4.83 1.63 -22.59
N LYS A 127 4.12 0.68 -22.00
CA LYS A 127 3.39 0.83 -20.74
C LYS A 127 4.27 0.36 -19.57
N VAL A 128 3.96 0.82 -18.36
CA VAL A 128 4.47 0.16 -17.15
C VAL A 128 3.93 -1.27 -17.11
N VAL A 129 4.79 -2.22 -16.79
CA VAL A 129 4.47 -3.64 -16.69
C VAL A 129 4.79 -4.12 -15.29
N VAL A 130 3.79 -4.67 -14.59
CA VAL A 130 3.93 -5.28 -13.26
C VAL A 130 3.60 -6.76 -13.37
N ASN A 131 4.52 -7.62 -12.93
CA ASN A 131 4.41 -9.08 -13.01
C ASN A 131 4.02 -9.60 -14.41
N GLY A 132 4.59 -8.98 -15.44
CA GLY A 132 4.33 -9.31 -16.85
C GLY A 132 3.01 -8.78 -17.40
N LYS A 133 2.22 -8.05 -16.60
CA LYS A 133 0.96 -7.43 -17.03
C LYS A 133 1.14 -5.93 -17.28
N PRO A 134 0.86 -5.42 -18.50
CA PRO A 134 0.87 -3.99 -18.76
C PRO A 134 -0.26 -3.31 -17.98
N LEU A 135 0.01 -2.14 -17.40
CA LEU A 135 -0.99 -1.31 -16.75
C LEU A 135 -1.70 -0.42 -17.77
N ASP A 136 -3.00 -0.22 -17.59
CA ASP A 136 -3.74 0.86 -18.24
C ASP A 136 -3.86 2.03 -17.28
N GLU A 137 -3.27 3.17 -17.62
CA GLU A 137 -2.99 4.24 -16.66
C GLU A 137 -3.76 5.52 -16.99
N PRO A 138 -5.11 5.54 -16.91
CA PRO A 138 -5.93 6.70 -17.28
C PRO A 138 -5.73 7.90 -16.33
N TYR A 139 -5.06 7.69 -15.21
CA TYR A 139 -4.79 8.69 -14.18
C TYR A 139 -3.53 9.52 -14.48
N ILE A 140 -2.71 9.17 -15.47
CA ILE A 140 -1.52 9.96 -15.80
C ILE A 140 -1.90 11.29 -16.45
N PHE A 141 -1.02 12.28 -16.31
CA PHE A 141 -1.23 13.60 -16.91
C PHE A 141 -1.46 13.50 -18.44
N PRO A 142 -2.46 14.20 -19.01
CA PRO A 142 -2.74 14.11 -20.44
C PRO A 142 -1.51 14.41 -21.32
N GLY A 143 -1.26 13.55 -22.31
CA GLY A 143 -0.09 13.66 -23.19
C GLY A 143 1.21 13.13 -22.57
N ASN A 144 1.20 12.66 -21.33
CA ASN A 144 2.34 11.95 -20.76
C ASN A 144 2.49 10.54 -21.31
N THR A 145 3.73 10.06 -21.35
CA THR A 145 4.04 8.67 -21.66
C THR A 145 4.70 8.03 -20.44
N PRO A 146 4.33 6.78 -20.08
CA PRO A 146 4.85 6.17 -18.85
C PRO A 146 6.37 5.98 -18.81
N CYS A 147 6.98 5.69 -19.96
CA CYS A 147 8.34 5.14 -20.03
C CYS A 147 9.34 5.91 -20.90
N ASP A 148 8.97 6.93 -21.68
CA ASP A 148 9.83 7.42 -22.77
C ASP A 148 11.11 8.09 -22.28
N GLU A 149 10.96 9.02 -21.34
CA GLU A 149 12.09 9.77 -20.79
C GLU A 149 12.98 8.89 -19.92
N LYS A 150 12.36 8.02 -19.11
CA LYS A 150 13.05 7.18 -18.13
C LYS A 150 12.52 5.74 -18.15
N PRO A 151 12.93 4.92 -19.14
CA PRO A 151 12.69 3.48 -19.09
C PRO A 151 13.48 2.85 -17.94
N PHE A 152 12.98 1.75 -17.39
CA PHE A 152 13.55 1.11 -16.21
C PHE A 152 13.26 -0.38 -16.16
N GLY A 153 14.01 -1.07 -15.31
CA GLY A 153 13.81 -2.47 -14.97
C GLY A 153 14.19 -3.49 -16.04
N PRO A 154 13.87 -4.77 -15.78
CA PRO A 154 13.05 -5.26 -14.67
C PRO A 154 13.69 -5.06 -13.29
N ILE A 155 12.89 -4.63 -12.31
CA ILE A 155 13.26 -4.50 -10.90
C ILE A 155 12.35 -5.40 -10.08
N LYS A 156 12.93 -6.27 -9.24
CA LYS A 156 12.21 -7.06 -8.24
C LYS A 156 12.11 -6.23 -6.97
N VAL A 157 10.91 -5.83 -6.58
CA VAL A 157 10.68 -5.04 -5.37
C VAL A 157 10.89 -5.95 -4.14
N PRO A 158 11.84 -5.62 -3.24
CA PRO A 158 12.05 -6.39 -2.02
C PRO A 158 10.82 -6.37 -1.11
N GLU A 159 10.66 -7.42 -0.29
CA GLU A 159 9.62 -7.42 0.76
C GLU A 159 9.78 -6.23 1.71
N GLY A 160 8.65 -5.70 2.19
CA GLY A 160 8.64 -4.49 3.03
C GLY A 160 9.00 -3.20 2.30
N ARG A 161 9.02 -3.21 0.96
CA ARG A 161 9.30 -2.02 0.13
C ARG A 161 8.29 -1.83 -0.98
N ILE A 162 8.23 -0.60 -1.49
CA ILE A 162 7.32 -0.20 -2.56
C ILE A 162 8.07 0.54 -3.67
N TRP A 163 7.57 0.39 -4.89
CA TRP A 163 7.97 1.18 -6.05
C TRP A 163 6.87 2.21 -6.36
N VAL A 164 7.23 3.49 -6.26
CA VAL A 164 6.28 4.61 -6.39
C VAL A 164 6.57 5.49 -7.59
N MET A 165 5.53 6.01 -8.23
CA MET A 165 5.64 6.93 -9.38
C MET A 165 4.67 8.10 -9.23
N GLY A 166 5.05 9.25 -9.79
CA GLY A 166 4.14 10.38 -9.94
C GLY A 166 3.17 10.18 -11.10
N ASP A 167 1.98 10.75 -10.98
CA ASP A 167 0.97 10.69 -12.05
C ASP A 167 1.31 11.66 -13.20
N HIS A 168 2.03 12.75 -12.90
CA HIS A 168 2.69 13.57 -13.92
C HIS A 168 4.06 12.96 -14.23
N ARG A 169 4.06 11.93 -15.09
CA ARG A 169 5.23 11.08 -15.40
C ARG A 169 6.46 11.85 -15.85
N GLN A 170 6.30 12.91 -16.63
CA GLN A 170 7.42 13.74 -17.09
C GLN A 170 7.84 14.84 -16.11
N ASP A 171 7.08 15.09 -15.03
CA ASP A 171 7.40 16.11 -14.02
C ASP A 171 7.52 15.50 -12.62
N SER A 172 8.03 14.27 -12.54
CA SER A 172 8.14 13.53 -11.29
C SER A 172 9.50 12.84 -11.14
N LEU A 173 10.30 13.37 -10.22
CA LEU A 173 11.49 12.72 -9.67
C LEU A 173 11.06 11.65 -8.65
N ASP A 174 10.68 10.49 -9.15
CA ASP A 174 10.22 9.34 -8.35
C ASP A 174 11.20 8.16 -8.41
N SER A 175 10.76 6.95 -8.10
CA SER A 175 11.60 5.73 -8.05
C SER A 175 12.44 5.54 -9.32
N ARG A 176 11.90 5.94 -10.48
CA ARG A 176 12.58 5.83 -11.77
C ARG A 176 13.91 6.59 -11.80
N TYR A 177 13.98 7.72 -11.11
CA TYR A 177 15.15 8.62 -11.11
C TYR A 177 16.13 8.31 -9.98
N HIS A 178 15.69 7.61 -8.94
CA HIS A 178 16.48 7.34 -7.74
C HIS A 178 16.96 5.88 -7.63
N GLN A 179 17.10 5.18 -8.75
CA GLN A 179 17.56 3.78 -8.78
C GLN A 179 18.96 3.57 -8.18
N ASN A 180 19.77 4.62 -8.08
CA ASN A 180 21.06 4.57 -7.39
C ASN A 180 20.94 4.53 -5.85
N LEU A 181 19.75 4.79 -5.31
CA LEU A 181 19.43 4.77 -3.88
C LEU A 181 18.43 3.67 -3.63
N HIS A 182 18.88 2.56 -3.05
CA HIS A 182 18.04 1.41 -2.73
C HIS A 182 17.19 0.89 -3.89
N ASP A 183 17.78 0.83 -5.10
CA ASP A 183 17.10 0.44 -6.34
C ASP A 183 15.84 1.28 -6.64
N GLY A 184 15.76 2.51 -6.10
CA GLY A 184 14.63 3.43 -6.27
C GLY A 184 13.41 3.08 -5.41
N THR A 185 13.51 2.05 -4.56
CA THR A 185 12.38 1.60 -3.74
C THR A 185 12.32 2.35 -2.40
N VAL A 186 11.12 2.52 -1.88
CA VAL A 186 10.85 3.19 -0.58
C VAL A 186 10.52 2.13 0.47
N SER A 187 10.99 2.29 1.71
CA SER A 187 10.61 1.39 2.80
C SER A 187 9.14 1.60 3.16
N VAL A 188 8.40 0.53 3.46
CA VAL A 188 7.05 0.65 4.01
C VAL A 188 7.06 1.39 5.35
N ASP A 189 8.15 1.27 6.13
CA ASP A 189 8.32 1.97 7.40
C ASP A 189 8.45 3.51 7.24
N ASP A 190 8.83 3.99 6.05
CA ASP A 190 8.91 5.42 5.74
C ASP A 190 7.54 6.01 5.36
N VAL A 191 6.52 5.16 5.18
CA VAL A 191 5.18 5.58 4.77
C VAL A 191 4.41 6.16 5.95
N VAL A 192 4.08 7.45 5.82
CA VAL A 192 3.29 8.19 6.80
C VAL A 192 1.82 7.76 6.78
N GLY A 193 1.30 7.47 5.58
CA GLY A 193 -0.06 6.95 5.41
C GLY A 193 -0.62 7.11 4.00
N ARG A 194 -1.85 6.62 3.81
CA ARG A 194 -2.57 6.68 2.54
C ARG A 194 -3.37 7.98 2.42
N ALA A 195 -3.18 8.71 1.33
CA ALA A 195 -4.06 9.81 0.97
C ALA A 195 -5.39 9.27 0.44
N ILE A 196 -6.50 9.66 1.07
CA ILE A 196 -7.84 9.11 0.78
C ILE A 196 -8.80 10.13 0.17
N VAL A 197 -8.62 11.42 0.46
CA VAL A 197 -9.56 12.49 0.07
C VAL A 197 -8.79 13.77 -0.21
N VAL A 198 -9.15 14.48 -1.28
CA VAL A 198 -8.84 15.91 -1.46
C VAL A 198 -9.91 16.69 -0.70
N ALA A 199 -9.56 17.34 0.41
CA ALA A 199 -10.49 18.05 1.29
C ALA A 199 -10.57 19.56 1.02
N TRP A 200 -9.60 20.12 0.30
CA TRP A 200 -9.57 21.53 -0.08
C TRP A 200 -8.82 21.71 -1.41
N PRO A 201 -9.22 22.66 -2.28
CA PRO A 201 -10.35 23.59 -2.13
C PRO A 201 -11.71 22.88 -2.25
N ILE A 202 -12.78 23.48 -1.70
CA ILE A 202 -14.10 22.83 -1.55
C ILE A 202 -14.69 22.43 -2.91
N ASP A 203 -14.45 23.22 -3.95
CA ASP A 203 -14.86 22.96 -5.33
C ASP A 203 -14.12 21.78 -5.98
N ARG A 204 -13.07 21.27 -5.33
CA ARG A 204 -12.28 20.11 -5.76
C ARG A 204 -12.31 18.95 -4.77
N TRP A 205 -13.33 18.92 -3.92
CA TRP A 205 -13.53 17.79 -3.02
C TRP A 205 -13.71 16.48 -3.82
N SER A 206 -12.83 15.51 -3.57
CA SER A 206 -12.83 14.23 -4.29
C SER A 206 -12.23 13.11 -3.45
N THR A 207 -12.58 11.86 -3.78
CA THR A 207 -11.97 10.67 -3.18
C THR A 207 -10.80 10.19 -4.04
N LEU A 208 -9.76 9.65 -3.40
CA LEU A 208 -8.59 9.06 -4.05
C LEU A 208 -8.74 7.54 -4.08
N SER A 209 -9.52 7.05 -5.04
CA SER A 209 -9.73 5.63 -5.26
C SER A 209 -8.56 4.97 -5.98
N VAL A 210 -8.42 3.66 -5.79
CA VAL A 210 -7.46 2.84 -6.52
C VAL A 210 -7.99 2.61 -7.95
N PRO A 211 -7.20 2.91 -8.99
CA PRO A 211 -7.61 2.66 -10.37
C PRO A 211 -7.77 1.15 -10.67
N SER A 212 -8.80 0.78 -11.43
CA SER A 212 -9.15 -0.62 -11.71
C SER A 212 -8.07 -1.42 -12.44
N THR A 213 -7.07 -0.78 -13.06
CA THR A 213 -5.92 -1.48 -13.64
C THR A 213 -5.15 -2.30 -12.60
N PHE A 214 -5.23 -1.94 -11.31
CA PHE A 214 -4.55 -2.64 -10.23
C PHE A 214 -5.34 -3.85 -9.71
N ASP A 215 -6.61 -4.00 -10.10
CA ASP A 215 -7.46 -5.15 -9.77
C ASP A 215 -7.36 -6.28 -10.82
N GLN A 216 -6.57 -6.10 -11.87
CA GLN A 216 -6.53 -7.06 -12.98
C GLN A 216 -5.98 -8.44 -12.52
N PRO A 217 -6.58 -9.55 -13.01
CA PRO A 217 -6.13 -10.89 -12.65
C PRO A 217 -4.66 -11.15 -13.00
N GLY A 218 -3.92 -11.72 -12.05
CA GLY A 218 -2.52 -12.09 -12.22
C GLY A 218 -1.52 -10.97 -11.91
N LEU A 219 -1.96 -9.82 -11.40
CA LEU A 219 -1.05 -8.83 -10.79
C LEU A 219 -0.49 -9.30 -9.45
N SER A 220 -1.27 -10.02 -8.63
CA SER A 220 -0.76 -10.54 -7.36
C SER A 220 0.20 -11.69 -7.62
N ALA A 221 1.50 -11.50 -7.32
CA ALA A 221 2.52 -12.54 -7.46
C ALA A 221 2.15 -13.84 -6.70
N ALA A 222 1.46 -13.72 -5.56
CA ALA A 222 0.97 -14.84 -4.77
C ALA A 222 -0.09 -15.71 -5.49
N ALA A 223 -0.89 -15.13 -6.40
CA ALA A 223 -1.90 -15.87 -7.14
C ALA A 223 -1.31 -16.75 -8.26
N ALA A 224 -0.10 -16.43 -8.73
CA ALA A 224 0.58 -17.19 -9.77
C ALA A 224 1.20 -18.52 -9.27
N VAL A 225 1.29 -18.71 -7.94
CA VAL A 225 1.92 -19.89 -7.32
C VAL A 225 0.93 -20.83 -6.65
N ALA A 226 -0.37 -20.56 -6.73
CA ALA A 226 -1.37 -21.51 -6.24
C ALA A 226 -1.27 -22.81 -7.08
N PRO A 227 -0.96 -23.97 -6.46
CA PRO A 227 -0.92 -25.23 -7.19
C PRO A 227 -2.30 -25.44 -7.80
N SER A 228 -2.35 -25.53 -9.13
CA SER A 228 -3.57 -25.76 -9.86
C SER A 228 -4.28 -26.99 -9.29
N ALA A 229 -5.59 -26.88 -9.08
CA ALA A 229 -6.46 -27.93 -8.51
C ALA A 229 -6.38 -29.30 -9.24
N VAL A 230 -5.65 -29.37 -10.36
CA VAL A 230 -5.21 -30.59 -11.04
C VAL A 230 -4.41 -31.51 -10.12
N GLY A 231 -3.61 -30.98 -9.19
CA GLY A 231 -2.83 -31.80 -8.24
C GLY A 231 -3.70 -32.60 -7.26
N LEU A 232 -4.84 -32.03 -6.85
CA LEU A 232 -5.78 -32.72 -5.96
C LEU A 232 -6.63 -33.75 -6.71
N ALA A 233 -6.99 -33.49 -7.98
CA ALA A 233 -7.75 -34.43 -8.80
C ALA A 233 -6.98 -35.73 -9.12
N GLY A 234 -5.65 -35.66 -9.28
CA GLY A 234 -4.80 -36.83 -9.54
C GLY A 234 -4.51 -37.71 -8.31
N ALA A 235 -4.46 -37.12 -7.11
CA ALA A 235 -4.11 -37.85 -5.88
C ALA A 235 -5.27 -38.68 -5.30
N VAL A 236 -6.51 -38.20 -5.43
CA VAL A 236 -7.71 -38.85 -4.89
C VAL A 236 -7.93 -40.28 -5.42
N PRO A 237 -7.90 -40.57 -6.73
CA PRO A 237 -8.10 -41.93 -7.22
C PRO A 237 -6.97 -42.89 -6.79
N ILE A 238 -5.72 -42.42 -6.69
CA ILE A 238 -4.58 -43.24 -6.26
C ILE A 238 -4.68 -43.61 -4.78
N VAL A 239 -5.06 -42.66 -3.92
CA VAL A 239 -5.26 -42.89 -2.49
C VAL A 239 -6.43 -43.83 -2.24
N LEU A 240 -7.56 -43.65 -2.94
CA LEU A 240 -8.72 -44.55 -2.83
C LEU A 240 -8.41 -45.97 -3.33
N TRP A 241 -7.63 -46.10 -4.41
CA TRP A 241 -7.19 -47.40 -4.92
C TRP A 241 -6.23 -48.11 -3.96
N ARG A 242 -5.24 -47.40 -3.40
CA ARG A 242 -4.34 -47.95 -2.37
C ARG A 242 -5.10 -48.38 -1.12
N ARG A 243 -6.05 -47.56 -0.65
CA ARG A 243 -6.90 -47.89 0.51
C ARG A 243 -7.74 -49.15 0.26
N ARG A 244 -8.34 -49.29 -0.93
CA ARG A 244 -9.10 -50.49 -1.30
C ARG A 244 -8.22 -51.75 -1.31
N ARG A 245 -7.00 -51.69 -1.83
CA ARG A 245 -6.06 -52.82 -1.83
C ARG A 245 -5.63 -53.24 -0.42
N LEU A 246 -5.36 -52.27 0.45
CA LEU A 246 -5.00 -52.56 1.85
C LEU A 246 -6.15 -53.22 2.61
N ILE A 247 -7.37 -52.73 2.45
CA ILE A 247 -8.55 -53.33 3.08
C ILE A 247 -8.80 -54.76 2.58
N ALA A 248 -8.64 -55.01 1.27
CA ALA A 248 -8.77 -56.35 0.71
C ALA A 248 -7.74 -57.32 1.31
N LYS A 249 -6.48 -56.88 1.43
CA LYS A 249 -5.40 -57.70 2.01
C LYS A 249 -5.64 -58.01 3.49
N VAL A 250 -6.06 -57.02 4.28
CA VAL A 250 -6.37 -57.23 5.71
C VAL A 250 -7.53 -58.20 5.89
N ARG A 251 -8.54 -58.13 5.01
CA ARG A 251 -9.68 -59.05 5.05
C ARG A 251 -9.27 -60.49 4.71
N GLU A 252 -8.43 -60.65 3.69
CA GLU A 252 -7.92 -61.97 3.29
C GLU A 252 -7.05 -62.60 4.39
N GLU A 253 -6.22 -61.80 5.07
CA GLU A 253 -5.43 -62.24 6.23
C GLU A 253 -6.30 -62.60 7.45
N ALA A 254 -7.43 -61.91 7.66
CA ALA A 254 -8.37 -62.21 8.75
C ALA A 254 -9.20 -63.49 8.48
N GLU A 255 -9.61 -63.71 7.23
CA GLU A 255 -10.31 -64.93 6.80
C GLU A 255 -9.37 -66.15 6.85
N ALA A 256 -8.09 -65.99 6.52
CA ALA A 256 -7.09 -67.06 6.65
C ALA A 256 -6.80 -67.47 8.11
N ARG A 257 -6.82 -66.50 9.05
CA ARG A 257 -6.61 -66.78 10.48
C ARG A 257 -7.79 -67.50 11.12
N THR A 258 -9.01 -67.08 10.82
CA THR A 258 -10.23 -67.74 11.32
C THR A 258 -10.40 -69.14 10.73
N GLY A 259 -10.02 -69.35 9.47
CA GLY A 259 -9.98 -70.70 8.86
C GLY A 259 -8.91 -71.63 9.44
N ALA A 260 -7.80 -71.09 9.92
CA ALA A 260 -6.74 -71.87 10.58
C ALA A 260 -7.12 -72.27 12.02
N GLU A 261 -7.74 -71.37 12.78
CA GLU A 261 -8.22 -71.67 14.14
C GLU A 261 -9.33 -72.74 14.12
N ALA A 262 -10.27 -72.67 13.16
CA ALA A 262 -11.34 -73.65 13.00
C ALA A 262 -10.86 -75.08 12.64
N ARG A 263 -9.64 -75.23 12.10
CA ARG A 263 -9.03 -76.54 11.79
C ARG A 263 -8.15 -77.10 12.91
N SER A 264 -7.85 -76.30 13.94
CA SER A 264 -7.03 -76.72 15.08
C SER A 264 -7.83 -77.17 16.31
N GLY A 265 -9.16 -77.02 16.28
CA GLY A 265 -10.08 -77.39 17.35
C GLY A 265 -11.00 -78.58 17.06
N ALA A 266 -10.65 -79.42 16.07
CA ALA A 266 -11.37 -80.65 15.72
C ALA A 266 -10.48 -81.88 15.95
#